data_AF-A0A061NTX4-F1
#
_entry.id   AF-A0A061NTX4-F1
#
_cell.length_a   1.000
_cell.length_b   1.000
_cell.length_c   1.000
_cell.angle_alpha   90.00
_cell.angle_beta   90.00
_cell.angle_gamma   90.00
#
_symmetry.space_group_name_H-M   'P 1'
#
loop_
_entity.id
_entity.type
_entity.pdbx_description
1 polymer ?
#
loop_
_entity_poly.entity_id
_entity_poly.type
_entity_poly.pdbx_seq_one_letter_code
_entity_poly.pdbx_strand_id
1 'polypeptide(L)'
;MFLSILMLLLSLFASPFLHDSTQLHDMGSEKPATIELNRDGEAVTLSWGPHSNTGYRISIVDSFERDQQWYILYTLDFPEDNEAGVLDTVSHPQAFTTVPEEYSVINLVEESDDRYYQHLPTVTVEPDHSFELSFEEPLLEDAISNDLLYVLDEEHELVQNFIFIYTPTEVHIRPPTDSYKDGQLYHLYIDAGIENTSGEHLTKGYKQSFYVQEDDDSANEWLPPNMLETQALQFEGERSSVEDDREGDNMFSIHLSESEDGSYIILQSDEDELEEVMLPPVTTPSSFLPLHPFLPYPHQYGLTQM
;
A
#
# COMPACT_ATOMS: atom_id res chain seq x y z
N MET A 1 44.85 60.22 -61.41
CA MET A 1 43.73 61.17 -61.42
C MET A 1 42.58 60.48 -60.71
N PHE A 2 42.22 60.98 -59.51
CA PHE A 2 41.20 60.52 -58.54
C PHE A 2 41.46 59.12 -57.92
N LEU A 3 41.87 58.94 -56.65
CA LEU A 3 41.30 59.41 -55.35
C LEU A 3 39.83 58.93 -55.25
N SER A 4 39.37 58.09 -54.31
CA SER A 4 39.40 58.29 -52.86
C SER A 4 38.59 57.21 -52.11
N ILE A 5 39.00 56.89 -50.86
CA ILE A 5 38.18 56.74 -49.61
C ILE A 5 37.30 55.47 -49.49
N LEU A 6 37.63 54.48 -48.65
CA LEU A 6 37.53 54.41 -47.16
C LEU A 6 36.08 54.34 -46.63
N MET A 7 35.66 53.13 -46.21
CA MET A 7 34.81 52.82 -45.02
C MET A 7 34.77 51.29 -44.91
N LEU A 8 35.40 50.60 -43.94
CA LEU A 8 35.30 50.66 -42.48
C LEU A 8 33.89 50.29 -41.96
N LEU A 9 33.86 49.15 -41.24
CA LEU A 9 32.99 48.86 -40.08
C LEU A 9 31.49 48.61 -40.35
N LEU A 10 31.04 47.35 -40.24
CA LEU A 10 30.37 46.85 -39.03
C LEU A 10 30.00 45.36 -39.19
N SER A 11 30.61 44.53 -38.34
CA SER A 11 30.08 43.23 -37.94
C SER A 11 28.71 43.40 -37.28
N LEU A 12 27.66 42.84 -37.86
CA LEU A 12 26.45 42.49 -37.12
C LEU A 12 26.20 41.00 -37.34
N PHE A 13 26.41 40.27 -36.25
CA PHE A 13 26.00 38.89 -36.04
C PHE A 13 24.55 38.70 -36.49
N ALA A 14 24.36 38.04 -37.63
CA ALA A 14 23.12 37.33 -37.88
C ALA A 14 23.23 36.01 -37.12
N SER A 15 22.85 36.02 -35.85
CA SER A 15 22.52 34.80 -35.14
C SER A 15 21.37 34.13 -35.90
N PRO A 16 21.50 32.88 -36.36
CA PRO A 16 20.31 32.12 -36.70
C PRO A 16 19.55 31.97 -35.38
N PHE A 17 18.39 32.63 -35.30
CA PHE A 17 17.34 32.25 -34.37
C PHE A 17 17.00 30.80 -34.70
N LEU A 18 17.68 29.87 -34.03
CA LEU A 18 17.12 28.56 -33.73
C LEU A 18 15.89 28.89 -32.88
N HIS A 19 14.72 28.92 -33.52
CA HIS A 19 13.49 28.63 -32.80
C HIS A 19 13.66 27.21 -32.30
N ASP A 20 14.13 27.10 -31.07
CA ASP A 20 13.95 25.95 -30.24
C ASP A 20 12.44 25.82 -30.06
N SER A 21 11.82 25.07 -30.97
CA SER A 21 10.49 24.55 -30.73
C SER A 21 10.67 23.50 -29.65
N THR A 22 10.73 23.94 -28.40
CA THR A 22 10.21 23.16 -27.29
C THR A 22 8.72 22.96 -27.57
N GLN A 23 8.43 22.02 -28.48
CA GLN A 23 7.26 21.18 -28.31
C GLN A 23 7.48 20.54 -26.95
N LEU A 24 6.94 21.19 -25.91
CA LEU A 24 6.35 20.49 -24.79
C LEU A 24 5.44 19.46 -25.45
N HIS A 25 5.99 18.26 -25.64
CA HIS A 25 5.19 17.09 -25.85
C HIS A 25 4.29 17.06 -24.63
N ASP A 26 3.03 17.34 -24.88
CA ASP A 26 1.95 17.07 -23.97
C ASP A 26 2.07 15.57 -23.67
N MET A 27 2.82 15.22 -22.62
CA MET A 27 2.85 13.89 -22.02
C MET A 27 1.48 13.71 -21.40
N GLY A 28 0.50 13.52 -22.27
CA GLY A 28 -0.89 13.40 -21.92
C GLY A 28 -1.05 12.13 -21.13
N SER A 29 -1.05 12.27 -19.79
CA SER A 29 -1.55 11.26 -18.86
C SER A 29 -1.18 9.83 -19.27
N GLU A 30 0.10 9.59 -19.56
CA GLU A 30 0.58 8.23 -19.81
C GLU A 30 0.41 7.48 -18.50
N LYS A 31 -0.46 6.47 -18.53
CA LYS A 31 -0.67 5.55 -17.42
C LYS A 31 0.66 4.91 -17.00
N PRO A 32 0.76 4.43 -15.75
CA PRO A 32 1.87 3.65 -15.25
C PRO A 32 2.37 2.65 -16.25
N ALA A 33 3.68 2.53 -16.36
CA ALA A 33 4.32 1.39 -17.00
C ALA A 33 4.05 0.12 -16.17
N THR A 34 2.80 -0.33 -16.21
CA THR A 34 2.32 -1.58 -15.64
C THR A 34 2.73 -2.71 -16.57
N ILE A 35 2.90 -3.92 -16.03
CA ILE A 35 3.01 -5.11 -16.87
C ILE A 35 1.63 -5.40 -17.47
N GLU A 36 1.52 -5.15 -18.77
CA GLU A 36 0.35 -5.51 -19.55
C GLU A 36 0.47 -6.95 -20.04
N LEU A 37 -0.55 -7.76 -19.75
CA LEU A 37 -0.69 -9.09 -20.33
C LEU A 37 -1.61 -9.01 -21.56
N ASN A 38 -1.09 -9.42 -22.71
CA ASN A 38 -1.86 -9.61 -23.93
C ASN A 38 -1.84 -11.09 -24.33
N ARG A 39 -3.02 -11.65 -24.65
CA ARG A 39 -3.18 -13.03 -25.06
C ARG A 39 -3.84 -13.14 -26.42
N ASP A 40 -3.20 -13.87 -27.34
CA ASP A 40 -3.73 -14.24 -28.65
C ASP A 40 -3.66 -15.77 -28.80
N GLY A 41 -4.79 -16.45 -28.53
CA GLY A 41 -4.84 -17.90 -28.43
C GLY A 41 -3.96 -18.41 -27.30
N GLU A 42 -3.02 -19.29 -27.62
CA GLU A 42 -2.03 -19.79 -26.67
C GLU A 42 -0.88 -18.80 -26.42
N ALA A 43 -0.65 -17.83 -27.31
CA ALA A 43 0.47 -16.90 -27.17
C ALA A 43 0.14 -15.83 -26.13
N VAL A 44 1.03 -15.67 -25.15
CA VAL A 44 0.95 -14.62 -24.14
C VAL A 44 2.17 -13.71 -24.25
N THR A 45 1.92 -12.42 -24.31
CA THR A 45 2.94 -11.37 -24.32
C THR A 45 2.80 -10.55 -23.05
N LEU A 46 3.90 -10.42 -22.31
CA LEU A 46 4.04 -9.42 -21.25
C LEU A 46 4.73 -8.20 -21.84
N SER A 47 4.12 -7.03 -21.68
CA SER A 47 4.67 -5.76 -22.14
C SER A 47 4.85 -4.83 -20.94
N TRP A 48 6.06 -4.32 -20.74
CA TRP A 48 6.36 -3.41 -19.64
C TRP A 48 6.33 -1.97 -20.13
N GLY A 49 5.14 -1.39 -20.32
CA GLY A 49 4.92 0.03 -20.63
C GLY A 49 5.89 0.70 -21.63
N PRO A 50 5.90 2.04 -21.73
CA PRO A 50 6.98 2.80 -22.33
C PRO A 50 8.14 3.00 -21.33
N HIS A 51 9.36 2.64 -21.71
CA HIS A 51 10.59 2.87 -20.94
C HIS A 51 11.71 3.41 -21.82
N SER A 52 12.74 4.00 -21.22
CA SER A 52 13.96 4.30 -21.97
C SER A 52 14.53 3.00 -22.58
N ASN A 53 15.07 3.09 -23.80
CA ASN A 53 15.63 1.94 -24.54
C ASN A 53 16.87 1.32 -23.90
N THR A 54 17.40 1.93 -22.85
CA THR A 54 18.59 1.45 -22.15
C THR A 54 18.24 0.71 -20.88
N GLY A 55 18.63 -0.56 -20.84
CA GLY A 55 18.78 -1.36 -19.61
C GLY A 55 17.49 -1.96 -19.06
N TYR A 56 16.31 -1.40 -19.35
CA TYR A 56 15.03 -1.99 -18.95
C TYR A 56 14.78 -3.30 -19.72
N ARG A 57 14.53 -4.40 -18.99
CA ARG A 57 14.16 -5.68 -19.58
C ARG A 57 13.09 -6.37 -18.74
N ILE A 58 12.17 -7.03 -19.42
CA ILE A 58 11.28 -8.02 -18.82
C ILE A 58 11.68 -9.39 -19.35
N SER A 59 11.79 -10.37 -18.47
CA SER A 59 12.08 -11.76 -18.82
C SER A 59 11.05 -12.68 -18.18
N ILE A 60 10.53 -13.66 -18.92
CA ILE A 60 9.73 -14.73 -18.31
C ILE A 60 10.70 -15.82 -17.88
N VAL A 61 10.69 -16.13 -16.59
CA VAL A 61 11.52 -17.13 -15.95
C VAL A 61 10.92 -18.51 -16.13
N ASP A 62 9.62 -18.64 -15.81
CA ASP A 62 8.89 -19.90 -15.88
C ASP A 62 7.39 -19.68 -16.11
N SER A 63 6.71 -20.74 -16.53
CA SER A 63 5.28 -20.75 -16.80
C SER A 63 4.68 -22.10 -16.47
N PHE A 64 3.81 -22.17 -15.46
CA PHE A 64 3.35 -23.46 -14.91
C PHE A 64 1.91 -23.41 -14.38
N GLU A 65 1.32 -24.60 -14.27
CA GLU A 65 0.02 -24.83 -13.64
C GLU A 65 0.16 -25.08 -12.14
N ARG A 66 -0.71 -24.45 -11.33
CA ARG A 66 -0.94 -24.81 -9.93
C ARG A 66 -2.41 -24.56 -9.58
N ASP A 67 -3.05 -25.50 -8.91
CA ASP A 67 -4.44 -25.38 -8.44
C ASP A 67 -5.45 -24.94 -9.52
N GLN A 68 -5.31 -25.47 -10.75
CA GLN A 68 -6.13 -25.12 -11.93
C GLN A 68 -5.99 -23.67 -12.41
N GLN A 69 -4.96 -22.96 -11.97
CA GLN A 69 -4.59 -21.64 -12.45
C GLN A 69 -3.21 -21.68 -13.12
N TRP A 70 -3.00 -20.78 -14.08
CA TRP A 70 -1.71 -20.65 -14.75
C TRP A 70 -0.91 -19.50 -14.15
N TYR A 71 0.35 -19.73 -13.86
CA TYR A 71 1.26 -18.75 -13.29
C TYR A 71 2.36 -18.44 -14.28
N ILE A 72 2.67 -17.15 -14.46
CA ILE A 72 3.83 -16.68 -15.22
C ILE A 72 4.75 -15.99 -14.23
N LEU A 73 5.91 -16.60 -14.02
CA LEU A 73 6.98 -16.03 -13.22
C LEU A 73 7.87 -15.18 -14.13
N TYR A 74 8.07 -13.91 -13.80
CA TYR A 74 8.86 -12.96 -14.60
C TYR A 74 9.87 -12.20 -13.74
N THR A 75 10.88 -11.61 -14.36
CA THR A 75 11.80 -10.66 -13.71
C THR A 75 11.79 -9.34 -14.47
N LEU A 76 12.07 -8.28 -13.72
CA LEU A 76 12.32 -6.94 -14.26
C LEU A 76 13.79 -6.58 -13.98
N ASP A 77 14.54 -6.31 -15.05
CA ASP A 77 15.89 -5.77 -14.95
C ASP A 77 15.84 -4.27 -15.19
N PHE A 78 16.48 -3.50 -14.31
CA PHE A 78 16.61 -2.06 -14.39
C PHE A 78 18.05 -1.69 -14.81
N PRO A 79 18.27 -0.58 -15.52
CA PRO A 79 19.62 -0.11 -15.84
C PRO A 79 20.43 0.17 -14.56
N GLU A 80 21.69 -0.28 -14.52
CA GLU A 80 22.67 0.25 -13.56
C GLU A 80 23.04 1.68 -13.99
N ASP A 81 22.66 2.69 -13.19
CA ASP A 81 22.96 4.13 -13.32
C ASP A 81 23.48 4.64 -14.69
N ASN A 82 22.62 5.41 -15.39
CA ASN A 82 22.92 6.32 -16.51
C ASN A 82 24.27 6.11 -17.20
N GLU A 83 24.37 5.07 -18.05
CA GLU A 83 25.44 4.98 -19.03
C GLU A 83 25.42 6.22 -19.93
N ALA A 84 26.28 7.20 -19.61
CA ALA A 84 26.32 8.46 -20.32
C ALA A 84 26.65 8.24 -21.81
N GLY A 85 25.72 8.57 -22.70
CA GLY A 85 25.95 8.63 -24.14
C GLY A 85 25.01 7.82 -25.04
N VAL A 86 24.00 7.15 -24.48
CA VAL A 86 22.98 6.49 -25.31
C VAL A 86 21.86 7.47 -25.67
N LEU A 87 21.39 7.37 -26.91
CA LEU A 87 20.23 8.14 -27.39
C LEU A 87 19.00 7.67 -26.62
N ASP A 88 18.42 8.57 -25.83
CA ASP A 88 17.16 8.33 -25.13
C ASP A 88 16.05 8.15 -26.15
N THR A 89 15.64 6.90 -26.37
CA THR A 89 14.46 6.58 -27.18
C THR A 89 13.52 5.74 -26.35
N VAL A 90 12.22 5.92 -26.53
CA VAL A 90 11.22 5.08 -25.87
C VAL A 90 11.22 3.69 -26.50
N SER A 91 11.20 2.66 -25.66
CA SER A 91 11.05 1.26 -26.00
C SER A 91 9.92 0.65 -25.17
N HIS A 92 9.41 -0.51 -25.61
CA HIS A 92 8.43 -1.28 -24.85
C HIS A 92 9.04 -2.67 -24.62
N PRO A 93 9.73 -2.90 -23.48
CA PRO A 93 10.28 -4.20 -23.16
C PRO A 93 9.18 -5.27 -23.18
N GLN A 94 9.43 -6.39 -23.86
CA GLN A 94 8.46 -7.46 -24.05
C GLN A 94 9.06 -8.83 -23.79
N ALA A 95 8.25 -9.72 -23.22
CA ALA A 95 8.54 -11.13 -23.05
C ALA A 95 7.36 -11.98 -23.54
N PHE A 96 7.65 -13.18 -24.04
CA PHE A 96 6.65 -14.05 -24.67
C PHE A 96 6.67 -15.44 -24.04
N THR A 97 5.50 -16.00 -23.82
CA THR A 97 5.31 -17.40 -23.39
C THR A 97 4.07 -17.99 -24.05
N THR A 98 3.80 -19.27 -23.79
CA THR A 98 2.60 -19.97 -24.23
C THR A 98 1.79 -20.45 -23.03
N VAL A 99 0.49 -20.19 -23.04
CA VAL A 99 -0.47 -20.61 -22.02
C VAL A 99 -1.60 -21.42 -22.67
N PRO A 100 -1.85 -22.67 -22.25
CA PRO A 100 -2.93 -23.49 -22.82
C PRO A 100 -4.29 -22.79 -22.76
N GLU A 101 -5.10 -22.93 -23.83
CA GLU A 101 -6.38 -22.24 -24.00
C GLU A 101 -7.39 -22.50 -22.88
N GLU A 102 -7.28 -23.62 -22.17
CA GLU A 102 -8.17 -24.00 -21.07
C GLU A 102 -8.05 -23.10 -19.81
N TYR A 103 -6.95 -22.37 -19.63
CA TYR A 103 -6.75 -21.51 -18.47
C TYR A 103 -7.24 -20.10 -18.74
N SER A 104 -8.39 -19.69 -18.21
CA SER A 104 -8.88 -18.30 -18.38
C SER A 104 -8.23 -17.29 -17.42
N VAL A 105 -7.65 -17.76 -16.33
CA VAL A 105 -7.00 -16.93 -15.29
C VAL A 105 -5.50 -17.16 -15.37
N ILE A 106 -4.76 -16.07 -15.58
CA ILE A 106 -3.30 -16.06 -15.61
C ILE A 106 -2.83 -15.13 -14.49
N ASN A 107 -2.06 -15.68 -13.56
CA ASN A 107 -1.45 -14.94 -12.47
C ASN A 107 -0.02 -14.54 -12.86
N LEU A 108 0.31 -13.27 -12.72
CA LEU A 108 1.67 -12.76 -12.92
C LEU A 108 2.39 -12.68 -11.58
N VAL A 109 3.64 -13.16 -11.55
CA VAL A 109 4.45 -13.22 -10.33
C VAL A 109 5.87 -12.77 -10.64
N GLU A 110 6.45 -11.89 -9.84
CA GLU A 110 7.81 -11.39 -10.06
C GLU A 110 8.84 -12.22 -9.24
N GLU A 111 9.81 -12.87 -9.89
CA GLU A 111 10.77 -13.81 -9.27
C GLU A 111 11.70 -13.15 -8.24
N SER A 112 12.10 -11.90 -8.48
CA SER A 112 12.91 -11.12 -7.53
C SER A 112 12.20 -10.93 -6.20
N ASP A 113 10.87 -10.87 -6.23
CA ASP A 113 10.02 -10.37 -5.16
C ASP A 113 9.46 -11.53 -4.31
N ASP A 114 9.06 -12.63 -4.95
CA ASP A 114 8.41 -13.81 -4.36
C ASP A 114 9.19 -14.51 -3.21
N ARG A 115 10.52 -14.33 -3.21
CA ARG A 115 11.38 -14.88 -2.15
C ARG A 115 11.32 -14.08 -0.86
N TYR A 116 10.99 -12.80 -0.94
CA TYR A 116 11.00 -11.86 0.18
C TYR A 116 9.59 -11.44 0.58
N TYR A 117 8.68 -11.31 -0.39
CA TYR A 117 7.34 -10.80 -0.19
C TYR A 117 6.28 -11.81 -0.62
N GLN A 118 5.22 -11.89 0.18
CA GLN A 118 3.97 -12.50 -0.21
C GLN A 118 3.14 -11.48 -1.01
N HIS A 119 2.86 -11.81 -2.27
CA HIS A 119 2.00 -10.98 -3.11
C HIS A 119 0.54 -11.17 -2.74
N LEU A 120 -0.14 -10.06 -2.49
CA LEU A 120 -1.58 -10.02 -2.28
C LEU A 120 -2.30 -9.59 -3.57
N PRO A 121 -3.56 -10.02 -3.79
CA PRO A 121 -4.28 -9.72 -5.03
C PRO A 121 -4.49 -8.21 -5.22
N THR A 122 -4.23 -7.67 -6.40
CA THR A 122 -4.45 -6.24 -6.69
C THR A 122 -5.88 -5.80 -6.39
N VAL A 123 -6.02 -4.64 -5.75
CA VAL A 123 -7.33 -4.04 -5.39
C VAL A 123 -7.53 -2.67 -6.04
N THR A 124 -8.74 -2.16 -6.03
CA THR A 124 -9.05 -0.76 -6.41
C THR A 124 -9.56 -0.04 -5.18
N VAL A 125 -9.09 1.19 -4.94
CA VAL A 125 -9.34 1.98 -3.73
C VAL A 125 -9.67 3.43 -4.08
N GLU A 126 -10.29 4.14 -3.14
CA GLU A 126 -10.56 5.58 -3.26
C GLU A 126 -9.26 6.42 -3.08
N PRO A 127 -9.21 7.66 -3.60
CA PRO A 127 -8.03 8.53 -3.47
C PRO A 127 -7.58 8.81 -2.02
N ASP A 128 -8.53 8.84 -1.08
CA ASP A 128 -8.31 9.06 0.34
C ASP A 128 -8.26 7.76 1.17
N HIS A 129 -8.22 6.61 0.49
CA HIS A 129 -8.22 5.31 1.13
C HIS A 129 -7.01 5.15 2.06
N SER A 130 -7.25 4.48 3.18
CA SER A 130 -6.24 4.25 4.21
C SER A 130 -6.20 2.78 4.54
N PHE A 131 -4.98 2.23 4.63
CA PHE A 131 -4.79 0.81 4.91
C PHE A 131 -4.72 0.59 6.42
N GLU A 132 -5.48 -0.40 6.90
CA GLU A 132 -5.45 -0.85 8.28
C GLU A 132 -4.75 -2.21 8.35
N LEU A 133 -3.63 -2.27 9.06
CA LEU A 133 -2.81 -3.47 9.19
C LEU A 133 -2.96 -4.03 10.60
N SER A 134 -3.36 -5.30 10.68
CA SER A 134 -3.47 -6.02 11.95
C SER A 134 -2.33 -7.01 12.10
N PHE A 135 -1.72 -7.05 13.28
CA PHE A 135 -0.64 -7.96 13.64
C PHE A 135 -1.11 -8.95 14.71
N GLU A 136 -0.69 -10.20 14.63
CA GLU A 136 -1.08 -11.22 15.62
C GLU A 136 -0.50 -10.93 17.02
N GLU A 137 0.62 -10.20 17.08
CA GLU A 137 1.35 -9.91 18.31
C GLU A 137 1.69 -8.43 18.43
N PRO A 138 1.83 -7.89 19.67
CA PRO A 138 2.21 -6.50 19.88
C PRO A 138 3.58 -6.17 19.29
N LEU A 139 3.64 -5.09 18.53
CA LEU A 139 4.82 -4.52 17.90
C LEU A 139 5.73 -3.81 18.92
N LEU A 140 7.03 -3.82 18.66
CA LEU A 140 7.98 -2.96 19.35
C LEU A 140 7.77 -1.50 18.88
N GLU A 141 7.77 -0.52 19.79
CA GLU A 141 7.43 0.89 19.46
C GLU A 141 8.29 1.49 18.32
N ASP A 142 9.56 1.08 18.25
CA ASP A 142 10.53 1.56 17.26
C ASP A 142 10.64 0.63 16.02
N ALA A 143 9.84 -0.45 15.94
CA ALA A 143 9.92 -1.42 14.83
C ALA A 143 9.24 -0.95 13.54
N ILE A 144 8.44 0.11 13.59
CA ILE A 144 7.78 0.67 12.41
C ILE A 144 8.54 1.90 11.93
N SER A 145 8.97 1.86 10.68
CA SER A 145 9.66 2.96 10.01
C SER A 145 9.25 3.04 8.54
N ASN A 146 9.49 4.19 7.92
CA ASN A 146 9.23 4.40 6.48
C ASN A 146 10.11 3.50 5.58
N ASP A 147 11.15 2.87 6.12
CA ASP A 147 12.00 1.95 5.34
C ASP A 147 11.42 0.52 5.34
N LEU A 148 10.59 0.19 6.35
CA LEU A 148 9.97 -1.13 6.51
C LEU A 148 8.50 -1.14 6.08
N LEU A 149 7.85 0.02 6.02
CA LEU A 149 6.47 0.15 5.60
C LEU A 149 6.36 1.36 4.68
N TYR A 150 6.15 1.13 3.39
CA TYR A 150 6.19 2.21 2.39
C TYR A 150 5.30 1.94 1.19
N VAL A 151 4.94 3.03 0.49
CA VAL A 151 4.20 2.99 -0.76
C VAL A 151 5.08 3.56 -1.85
N LEU A 152 5.16 2.84 -2.98
CA LEU A 152 5.77 3.32 -4.21
C LEU A 152 4.67 3.62 -5.23
N ASP A 153 4.89 4.62 -6.06
CA ASP A 153 4.09 4.87 -7.25
C ASP A 153 4.57 4.05 -8.45
N GLU A 154 3.97 4.33 -9.60
CA GLU A 154 4.25 3.74 -10.90
C GLU A 154 5.71 3.92 -11.37
N GLU A 155 6.31 5.07 -11.04
CA GLU A 155 7.68 5.40 -11.36
C GLU A 155 8.68 4.84 -10.33
N HIS A 156 8.18 4.07 -9.36
CA HIS A 156 8.94 3.55 -8.22
C HIS A 156 9.49 4.68 -7.33
N GLU A 157 8.84 5.84 -7.34
CA GLU A 157 9.13 6.93 -6.41
C GLU A 157 8.39 6.69 -5.09
N LEU A 158 9.04 7.04 -3.99
CA LEU A 158 8.48 6.90 -2.65
C LEU A 158 7.36 7.92 -2.42
N VAL A 159 6.16 7.43 -2.14
CA VAL A 159 5.01 8.26 -1.79
C VAL A 159 5.05 8.60 -0.30
N GLN A 160 4.91 9.88 0.03
CA GLN A 160 4.95 10.35 1.41
C GLN A 160 3.62 10.12 2.14
N ASN A 161 3.46 8.92 2.67
CA ASN A 161 2.34 8.53 3.52
C ASN A 161 2.56 8.90 5.00
N PHE A 162 1.47 8.91 5.77
CA PHE A 162 1.53 9.02 7.22
C PHE A 162 1.22 7.68 7.87
N ILE A 163 2.13 7.18 8.69
CA ILE A 163 2.01 5.90 9.37
C ILE A 163 1.74 6.16 10.85
N PHE A 164 0.67 5.56 11.36
CA PHE A 164 0.25 5.69 12.75
C PHE A 164 0.13 4.31 13.40
N ILE A 165 0.76 4.13 14.55
CA ILE A 165 0.48 2.97 15.41
C ILE A 165 -0.76 3.32 16.23
N TYR A 166 -1.90 2.71 15.90
CA TYR A 166 -3.18 3.00 16.56
C TYR A 166 -3.32 2.22 17.87
N THR A 167 -2.93 0.93 17.83
CA THR A 167 -2.77 0.07 19.01
C THR A 167 -1.46 -0.70 18.88
N PRO A 168 -0.97 -1.39 19.93
CA PRO A 168 0.24 -2.20 19.82
C PRO A 168 0.18 -3.27 18.71
N THR A 169 -1.02 -3.66 18.26
CA THR A 169 -1.22 -4.69 17.23
C THR A 169 -1.82 -4.12 15.94
N GLU A 170 -1.95 -2.81 15.81
CA GLU A 170 -2.68 -2.18 14.70
C GLU A 170 -1.96 -0.93 14.18
N VAL A 171 -1.67 -0.93 12.89
CA VAL A 171 -0.99 0.18 12.19
C VAL A 171 -1.88 0.70 11.07
N HIS A 172 -2.03 2.01 10.99
CA HIS A 172 -2.80 2.69 9.96
C HIS A 172 -1.86 3.44 9.02
N ILE A 173 -2.01 3.23 7.72
CA ILE A 173 -1.30 3.98 6.67
C ILE A 173 -2.31 4.91 6.01
N ARG A 174 -2.17 6.19 6.30
CA ARG A 174 -3.02 7.23 5.71
C ARG A 174 -2.42 7.70 4.37
N PRO A 175 -3.27 8.14 3.43
CA PRO A 175 -2.82 8.66 2.15
C PRO A 175 -1.94 9.92 2.35
N PRO A 176 -1.20 10.34 1.31
CA PRO A 176 -0.54 11.64 1.32
C PRO A 176 -1.55 12.79 1.49
N THR A 177 -1.07 13.98 1.88
CA THR A 177 -1.94 15.15 2.15
C THR A 177 -2.79 15.54 0.94
N ASP A 178 -2.24 15.36 -0.27
CA ASP A 178 -2.90 15.68 -1.53
C ASP A 178 -3.68 14.49 -2.11
N SER A 179 -3.87 13.42 -1.32
CA SER A 179 -4.47 12.13 -1.74
C SER A 179 -3.65 11.41 -2.80
N TYR A 180 -3.99 10.15 -3.07
CA TYR A 180 -3.42 9.46 -4.22
C TYR A 180 -3.98 10.04 -5.52
N LYS A 181 -3.22 9.95 -6.61
CA LYS A 181 -3.67 10.45 -7.92
C LYS A 181 -4.66 9.46 -8.54
N ASP A 182 -5.76 9.97 -9.08
CA ASP A 182 -6.78 9.17 -9.75
C ASP A 182 -6.22 8.33 -10.91
N GLY A 183 -6.71 7.10 -11.06
CA GLY A 183 -6.33 6.18 -12.14
C GLY A 183 -4.91 5.61 -12.03
N GLN A 184 -4.17 5.97 -10.99
CA GLN A 184 -2.78 5.58 -10.81
C GLN A 184 -2.60 4.23 -10.10
N LEU A 185 -1.50 3.56 -10.41
CA LEU A 185 -1.08 2.30 -9.78
C LEU A 185 -0.04 2.58 -8.70
N TYR A 186 -0.25 1.99 -7.54
CA TYR A 186 0.67 2.06 -6.41
C TYR A 186 0.99 0.67 -5.87
N HIS A 187 2.07 0.58 -5.11
CA HIS A 187 2.53 -0.64 -4.46
C HIS A 187 2.83 -0.38 -2.98
N LEU A 188 2.04 -0.98 -2.09
CA LEU A 188 2.33 -1.01 -0.65
C LEU A 188 3.25 -2.19 -0.34
N TYR A 189 4.36 -1.91 0.33
CA TYR A 189 5.33 -2.88 0.82
C TYR A 189 5.35 -2.91 2.35
N ILE A 190 5.34 -4.12 2.90
CA ILE A 190 5.55 -4.42 4.32
C ILE A 190 6.76 -5.34 4.39
N ASP A 191 7.88 -4.85 4.92
CA ASP A 191 9.12 -5.62 5.01
C ASP A 191 9.06 -6.66 6.15
N ALA A 192 9.73 -7.79 5.95
CA ALA A 192 9.78 -8.86 6.96
C ALA A 192 10.49 -8.43 8.25
N GLY A 193 11.32 -7.40 8.20
CA GLY A 193 12.13 -6.90 9.31
C GLY A 193 11.35 -6.27 10.47
N ILE A 194 10.03 -6.06 10.33
CA ILE A 194 9.19 -5.58 11.43
C ILE A 194 9.26 -6.57 12.60
N GLU A 195 9.56 -6.04 13.79
CA GLU A 195 9.83 -6.81 15.02
C GLU A 195 8.69 -6.67 16.05
N ASN A 196 8.28 -7.78 16.67
CA ASN A 196 7.34 -7.76 17.80
C ASN A 196 8.05 -7.46 19.14
N THR A 197 7.27 -7.32 20.21
CA THR A 197 7.81 -7.11 21.57
C THR A 197 8.63 -8.28 22.12
N SER A 198 8.55 -9.47 21.50
CA SER A 198 9.35 -10.66 21.83
C SER A 198 10.69 -10.71 21.09
N GLY A 199 10.91 -9.81 20.12
CA GLY A 199 12.10 -9.76 19.28
C GLY A 199 12.08 -10.67 18.06
N GLU A 200 10.89 -11.14 17.67
CA GLU A 200 10.67 -11.96 16.49
C GLU A 200 10.26 -11.09 15.30
N HIS A 201 10.65 -11.52 14.10
CA HIS A 201 10.35 -10.84 12.84
C HIS A 201 9.13 -11.45 12.15
N LEU A 202 8.54 -10.74 11.19
CA LEU A 202 7.50 -11.31 10.35
C LEU A 202 8.06 -12.50 9.56
N THR A 203 7.22 -13.53 9.36
CA THR A 203 7.64 -14.74 8.62
C THR A 203 8.06 -14.42 7.18
N LYS A 204 7.39 -13.41 6.57
CA LYS A 204 7.66 -12.87 5.24
C LYS A 204 7.23 -11.40 5.17
N GLY A 205 7.75 -10.68 4.19
CA GLY A 205 7.18 -9.39 3.81
C GLY A 205 5.87 -9.57 3.04
N TYR A 206 5.15 -8.49 2.80
CA TYR A 206 3.92 -8.46 2.00
C TYR A 206 3.99 -7.35 0.97
N LYS A 207 3.45 -7.61 -0.22
CA LYS A 207 3.30 -6.61 -1.27
C LYS A 207 1.85 -6.60 -1.75
N GLN A 208 1.24 -5.41 -1.74
CA GLN A 208 -0.12 -5.18 -2.19
C GLN A 208 -0.11 -4.08 -3.24
N SER A 209 -0.41 -4.44 -4.49
CA SER A 209 -0.64 -3.46 -5.55
C SER A 209 -2.07 -2.92 -5.47
N PHE A 210 -2.29 -1.64 -5.75
CA PHE A 210 -3.63 -1.07 -5.80
C PHE A 210 -3.78 0.05 -6.84
N TYR A 211 -4.95 0.08 -7.48
CA TYR A 211 -5.36 1.18 -8.36
C TYR A 211 -6.20 2.20 -7.61
N VAL A 212 -6.02 3.47 -7.92
CA VAL A 212 -6.90 4.54 -7.44
C VAL A 212 -8.06 4.70 -8.41
N GLN A 213 -9.29 4.65 -7.88
CA GLN A 213 -10.50 4.89 -8.67
C GLN A 213 -10.46 6.28 -9.32
N GLU A 214 -10.83 6.35 -10.60
CA GLU A 214 -11.07 7.64 -11.27
C GLU A 214 -12.38 8.23 -10.76
N ASP A 215 -12.41 9.54 -10.50
CA ASP A 215 -13.54 10.33 -9.98
C ASP A 215 -14.77 10.39 -10.94
N ASP A 216 -14.91 9.42 -11.86
CA ASP A 216 -16.06 9.30 -12.73
C ASP A 216 -17.25 8.77 -11.92
N ASP A 217 -18.27 9.63 -11.74
CA ASP A 217 -19.56 9.43 -11.04
C ASP A 217 -20.35 8.14 -11.44
N SER A 218 -19.82 7.33 -12.35
CA SER A 218 -20.49 6.21 -12.99
C SER A 218 -20.16 4.82 -12.41
N ALA A 219 -19.20 4.70 -11.49
CA ALA A 219 -18.76 3.39 -10.98
C ALA A 219 -19.20 3.13 -9.52
N ASN A 220 -20.47 2.80 -9.32
CA ASN A 220 -20.90 2.08 -8.10
C ASN A 220 -20.59 0.57 -8.28
N GLU A 221 -19.36 0.26 -8.67
CA GLU A 221 -18.90 -1.09 -8.91
C GLU A 221 -18.51 -1.76 -7.59
N TRP A 222 -18.92 -3.01 -7.42
CA TRP A 222 -18.59 -3.78 -6.23
C TRP A 222 -17.07 -3.99 -6.18
N LEU A 223 -16.41 -3.33 -5.22
CA LEU A 223 -14.99 -3.52 -4.96
C LEU A 223 -14.79 -4.82 -4.16
N PRO A 224 -13.87 -5.71 -4.59
CA PRO A 224 -13.53 -6.88 -3.80
C PRO A 224 -12.96 -6.43 -2.44
N PRO A 225 -13.17 -7.20 -1.36
CA PRO A 225 -12.63 -6.86 -0.05
C PRO A 225 -11.10 -6.79 -0.08
N ASN A 226 -10.54 -5.79 0.60
CA ASN A 226 -9.10 -5.65 0.77
C ASN A 226 -8.57 -6.78 1.66
N MET A 227 -7.82 -7.71 1.07
CA MET A 227 -7.34 -8.90 1.78
C MET A 227 -6.37 -8.54 2.90
N LEU A 228 -5.59 -7.46 2.72
CA LEU A 228 -4.59 -7.00 3.70
C LEU A 228 -5.23 -6.58 5.02
N GLU A 229 -6.41 -5.96 4.99
CA GLU A 229 -7.15 -5.51 6.17
C GLU A 229 -7.79 -6.68 6.94
N THR A 230 -8.01 -7.81 6.25
CA THR A 230 -8.66 -8.98 6.85
C THR A 230 -7.68 -10.02 7.38
N GLN A 231 -6.39 -9.90 7.07
CA GLN A 231 -5.37 -10.86 7.45
C GLN A 231 -4.51 -10.31 8.60
N ALA A 232 -4.42 -11.07 9.69
CA ALA A 232 -3.44 -10.78 10.73
C ALA A 232 -2.04 -11.23 10.27
N LEU A 233 -1.06 -10.33 10.35
CA LEU A 233 0.32 -10.57 9.96
C LEU A 233 1.03 -11.43 11.01
N GLN A 234 1.71 -12.49 10.57
CA GLN A 234 2.27 -13.55 11.42
C GLN A 234 3.80 -13.42 11.61
N PHE A 235 4.25 -13.62 12.85
CA PHE A 235 5.66 -13.63 13.24
C PHE A 235 6.28 -15.03 13.16
N GLU A 236 7.59 -15.10 12.94
CA GLU A 236 8.39 -16.34 12.92
C GLU A 236 8.64 -16.83 14.35
N GLY A 237 7.56 -17.16 15.05
CA GLY A 237 7.57 -17.80 16.36
C GLY A 237 7.02 -19.21 16.24
N GLU A 238 7.67 -20.21 16.86
CA GLU A 238 6.97 -21.45 17.18
C GLU A 238 5.81 -21.02 18.07
N ARG A 239 4.57 -21.05 17.55
CA ARG A 239 3.37 -21.03 18.38
C ARG A 239 3.58 -22.18 19.35
N SER A 240 4.08 -21.86 20.54
CA SER A 240 4.22 -22.80 21.62
C SER A 240 2.79 -23.22 21.87
N SER A 241 2.42 -24.35 21.29
CA SER A 241 1.18 -25.05 21.59
C SER A 241 1.36 -25.56 23.01
N VAL A 242 1.36 -24.61 23.95
CA VAL A 242 0.91 -24.88 25.29
C VAL A 242 -0.54 -25.26 25.05
N GLU A 243 -0.76 -26.56 24.91
CA GLU A 243 -2.06 -27.18 25.11
C GLU A 243 -2.50 -26.71 26.50
N ASP A 244 -3.19 -25.57 26.56
CA ASP A 244 -3.79 -25.06 27.76
C ASP A 244 -4.99 -25.98 28.01
N ASP A 245 -4.73 -27.09 28.69
CA ASP A 245 -5.71 -28.06 29.22
C ASP A 245 -6.65 -27.42 30.27
N ARG A 246 -6.93 -26.11 30.16
CA ARG A 246 -7.88 -25.39 30.99
C ARG A 246 -9.21 -25.28 30.27
N GLU A 247 -9.93 -26.39 30.36
CA GLU A 247 -11.38 -26.48 30.28
C GLU A 247 -12.01 -25.35 31.13
N GLY A 248 -12.49 -24.29 30.48
CA GLY A 248 -13.02 -23.09 31.15
C GLY A 248 -13.33 -21.92 30.22
N ASP A 249 -14.04 -22.17 29.12
CA ASP A 249 -14.54 -21.14 28.21
C ASP A 249 -15.61 -20.28 28.89
N ASN A 250 -15.19 -19.16 29.52
CA ASN A 250 -16.11 -18.05 29.80
C ASN A 250 -16.24 -17.19 28.54
N MET A 251 -17.07 -17.65 27.60
CA MET A 251 -17.41 -16.91 26.39
C MET A 251 -18.36 -15.75 26.77
N PHE A 252 -17.83 -14.53 26.80
CA PHE A 252 -18.62 -13.31 27.02
C PHE A 252 -19.45 -13.00 25.76
N SER A 253 -20.78 -13.13 25.83
CA SER A 253 -21.68 -12.62 24.78
C SER A 253 -22.18 -11.24 25.14
N ILE A 254 -21.74 -10.20 24.42
CA ILE A 254 -22.27 -8.84 24.58
C ILE A 254 -23.47 -8.68 23.64
N HIS A 255 -24.67 -8.51 24.20
CA HIS A 255 -25.86 -8.14 23.44
C HIS A 255 -26.15 -6.65 23.61
N LEU A 256 -26.04 -5.89 22.52
CA LEU A 256 -26.45 -4.48 22.46
C LEU A 256 -27.91 -4.40 22.03
N SER A 257 -28.78 -3.96 22.93
CA SER A 257 -30.17 -3.59 22.60
C SER A 257 -30.43 -2.14 23.01
N GLU A 258 -30.87 -1.32 22.06
CA GLU A 258 -31.16 0.10 22.26
C GLU A 258 -32.56 0.27 22.88
N SER A 259 -32.65 0.94 24.03
CA SER A 259 -33.92 1.27 24.67
C SER A 259 -34.50 2.59 24.12
N GLU A 260 -35.81 2.80 24.24
CA GLU A 260 -36.51 4.01 23.75
C GLU A 260 -36.00 5.33 24.35
N ASP A 261 -35.21 5.29 25.43
CA ASP A 261 -34.60 6.45 26.08
C ASP A 261 -33.10 6.64 25.76
N GLY A 262 -32.53 5.83 24.87
CA GLY A 262 -31.14 5.94 24.41
C GLY A 262 -30.10 5.45 25.42
N SER A 263 -30.49 4.58 26.36
CA SER A 263 -29.56 3.90 27.26
C SER A 263 -29.13 2.54 26.70
N TYR A 264 -27.92 2.10 27.07
CA TYR A 264 -27.38 0.79 26.71
C TYR A 264 -27.39 -0.11 27.95
N ILE A 265 -27.92 -1.32 27.81
CA ILE A 265 -27.90 -2.34 28.85
C ILE A 265 -26.83 -3.35 28.49
N ILE A 266 -25.86 -3.56 29.39
CA ILE A 266 -24.86 -4.63 29.27
C ILE A 266 -25.33 -5.74 30.19
N LEU A 267 -25.72 -6.88 29.62
CA LEU A 267 -26.13 -8.07 30.38
C LEU A 267 -24.90 -8.96 30.57
N GLN A 268 -24.40 -9.03 31.81
CA GLN A 268 -23.41 -10.01 32.21
C GLN A 268 -24.14 -11.31 32.59
N SER A 269 -23.85 -12.39 31.87
CA SER A 269 -24.45 -13.70 32.13
C SER A 269 -23.46 -14.53 32.94
N ASP A 270 -23.49 -14.40 34.27
CA ASP A 270 -22.89 -15.41 35.14
C ASP A 270 -23.97 -16.47 35.40
N GLU A 271 -23.64 -17.75 35.18
CA GLU A 271 -24.61 -18.85 35.08
C GLU A 271 -25.46 -19.09 36.34
N ASP A 272 -25.16 -18.42 37.46
CA ASP A 272 -25.90 -18.59 38.72
C ASP A 272 -26.48 -17.30 39.33
N GLU A 273 -26.21 -16.10 38.82
CA GLU A 273 -26.78 -14.85 39.37
C GLU A 273 -26.79 -13.73 38.32
N LEU A 274 -27.98 -13.39 37.79
CA LEU A 274 -28.16 -12.24 36.90
C LEU A 274 -28.15 -10.94 37.73
N GLU A 275 -27.01 -10.27 37.83
CA GLU A 275 -26.95 -8.88 38.29
C GLU A 275 -27.22 -7.92 37.12
N GLU A 276 -28.38 -7.25 37.16
CA GLU A 276 -28.73 -6.19 36.22
C GLU A 276 -28.03 -4.88 36.64
N VAL A 277 -26.96 -4.52 35.92
CA VAL A 277 -26.23 -3.26 36.17
C VAL A 277 -26.73 -2.19 35.21
N MET A 278 -27.59 -1.28 35.70
CA MET A 278 -27.98 -0.08 34.94
C MET A 278 -26.90 0.99 35.00
N LEU A 279 -26.35 1.37 33.85
CA LEU A 279 -25.47 2.52 33.73
C LEU A 279 -26.32 3.80 33.57
N PRO A 280 -26.04 4.87 34.32
CA PRO A 280 -26.77 6.13 34.19
C PRO A 280 -26.49 6.78 32.83
N PRO A 281 -27.45 7.54 32.27
CA PRO A 281 -27.25 8.25 31.00
C PRO A 281 -26.10 9.24 31.09
N VAL A 282 -25.37 9.41 29.97
CA VAL A 282 -24.11 10.18 29.82
C VAL A 282 -24.23 11.70 30.09
N THR A 283 -25.35 12.16 30.63
CA THR A 283 -25.56 13.56 31.03
C THR A 283 -25.28 13.83 32.52
N THR A 284 -24.93 12.82 33.31
CA THR A 284 -24.60 13.02 34.73
C THR A 284 -23.24 13.71 34.90
N PRO A 285 -23.17 14.90 35.53
CA PRO A 285 -21.90 15.55 35.83
C PRO A 285 -21.04 14.65 36.71
N SER A 286 -19.74 14.59 36.41
CA SER A 286 -18.73 13.69 37.01
C SER A 286 -18.61 13.75 38.54
N SER A 287 -19.28 14.70 39.19
CA SER A 287 -19.34 14.86 40.65
C SER A 287 -20.26 13.86 41.38
N PHE A 288 -20.99 13.00 40.67
CA PHE A 288 -21.94 12.04 41.28
C PHE A 288 -21.58 10.56 41.10
N LEU A 289 -20.43 10.22 40.53
CA LEU A 289 -20.01 8.81 40.43
C LEU A 289 -19.57 8.28 41.81
N PRO A 290 -20.04 7.09 42.23
CA PRO A 290 -19.59 6.47 43.47
C PRO A 290 -18.08 6.17 43.41
N LEU A 291 -17.35 6.57 44.45
CA LEU A 291 -15.91 6.30 44.57
C LEU A 291 -15.67 4.79 44.70
N HIS A 292 -15.12 4.18 43.66
CA HIS A 292 -14.73 2.76 43.67
C HIS A 292 -13.43 2.58 44.49
N PRO A 293 -13.38 1.65 45.46
CA PRO A 293 -12.28 1.56 46.44
C PRO A 293 -10.93 1.05 45.88
N PHE A 294 -10.86 0.66 44.61
CA PHE A 294 -9.67 0.01 44.01
C PHE A 294 -9.07 0.72 42.79
N LEU A 295 -9.57 1.90 42.40
CA LEU A 295 -8.96 2.65 41.30
C LEU A 295 -7.98 3.71 41.83
N PRO A 296 -6.74 3.79 41.29
CA PRO A 296 -5.81 4.84 41.66
C PRO A 296 -6.37 6.21 41.26
N TYR A 297 -6.32 7.16 42.20
CA TYR A 297 -6.80 8.53 42.01
C TYR A 297 -6.14 9.18 40.79
N PRO A 298 -6.89 9.87 39.91
CA PRO A 298 -6.28 10.68 38.87
C PRO A 298 -5.51 11.84 39.51
N HIS A 299 -4.22 11.92 39.20
CA HIS A 299 -3.35 13.02 39.61
C HIS A 299 -3.90 14.37 39.11
N GLN A 300 -4.08 15.31 40.02
CA GLN A 300 -4.44 16.69 39.72
C GLN A 300 -3.30 17.36 38.94
N TYR A 301 -3.48 17.59 37.65
CA TYR A 301 -2.66 18.55 36.91
C TYR A 301 -3.09 19.97 37.32
N GLY A 302 -2.26 20.60 38.13
CA GLY A 302 -2.40 22.00 38.52
C GLY A 302 -2.12 22.93 37.34
N LEU A 303 -3.10 23.75 36.99
CA LEU A 303 -2.91 24.97 36.20
C LEU A 303 -2.16 25.99 37.06
N THR A 304 -0.86 26.16 36.83
CA THR A 304 -0.16 27.39 37.23
C THR A 304 -0.22 28.39 36.09
N GLN A 305 -1.04 29.43 36.28
CA GLN A 305 -0.94 30.68 35.54
C GLN A 305 0.34 31.43 35.94
N MET A 306 1.09 31.90 34.94
CA MET A 306 1.76 33.20 34.93
C MET A 306 1.63 33.80 33.54
#